data_AF-A3MWA3-F1
#
_entry.id   AF-A3MWA3-F1
#
_cell.length_a   1.000
_cell.length_b   1.000
_cell.length_c   1.000
_cell.angle_alpha   90.00
_cell.angle_beta   90.00
_cell.angle_gamma   90.00
#
_symmetry.space_group_name_H-M   'P 1'
#
loop_
_entity.id
_entity.type
_entity.pdbx_description
1 polymer ?
#
loop_
_entity_poly.entity_id
_entity_poly.type
_entity_poly.pdbx_seq_one_letter_code
_entity_poly.pdbx_strand_id
1 'polypeptide(L)'
;MPARTYARGGTTPRRFFVQQSVELALKALLIKLTGSRPQTHATGDLLELVEKALGVTFPEDVRRCAELLEQHYIQPRCPEARLSDYRRWEAEEAVECMEKVWAHVVDKYR
;
A
#
# COMPACT_ATOMS: atom_id res chain seq x y z
N MET A 1 -6.01 16.56 -30.77
CA MET A 1 -5.66 15.91 -29.49
C MET A 1 -6.96 15.73 -28.70
N PRO A 2 -7.52 14.52 -28.53
CA PRO A 2 -8.74 14.39 -27.74
C PRO A 2 -8.41 14.12 -26.28
N ALA A 3 -8.95 15.00 -25.44
CA ALA A 3 -9.01 14.87 -23.99
C ALA A 3 -9.69 13.56 -23.60
N ARG A 4 -8.97 12.71 -22.85
CA ARG A 4 -9.51 11.46 -22.30
C ARG A 4 -10.36 11.82 -21.08
N THR A 5 -11.66 11.81 -21.32
CA THR A 5 -12.78 11.78 -20.38
C THR A 5 -12.43 11.29 -18.97
N TYR A 6 -12.53 12.19 -18.00
CA TYR A 6 -12.63 11.85 -16.58
C TYR A 6 -13.98 11.17 -16.32
N ALA A 7 -14.00 9.83 -16.38
CA ALA A 7 -15.14 9.06 -15.91
C ALA A 7 -15.24 9.17 -14.38
N ARG A 8 -16.28 9.87 -13.90
CA ARG A 8 -16.74 9.82 -12.51
C ARG A 8 -17.13 8.36 -12.18
N GLY A 9 -16.18 7.59 -11.63
CA GLY A 9 -16.35 6.17 -11.33
C GLY A 9 -15.07 5.32 -11.32
N GLY A 10 -13.88 5.91 -11.51
CA GLY A 10 -12.63 5.16 -11.55
C GLY A 10 -12.25 4.52 -10.22
N THR A 11 -12.06 3.21 -10.19
CA THR A 11 -11.42 2.47 -9.07
C THR A 11 -9.95 2.89 -8.88
N THR A 12 -9.34 3.56 -9.85
CA THR A 12 -7.93 3.98 -9.90
C THR A 12 -7.51 4.93 -8.77
N PRO A 13 -8.20 6.06 -8.51
CA PRO A 13 -7.90 6.92 -7.36
C PRO A 13 -8.03 6.19 -6.02
N ARG A 14 -9.04 5.32 -5.87
CA ARG A 14 -9.27 4.57 -4.61
C ARG A 14 -8.07 3.68 -4.24
N ARG A 15 -7.43 3.06 -5.23
CA ARG A 15 -6.26 2.19 -5.06
C ARG A 15 -5.01 2.95 -4.66
N PHE A 16 -4.79 4.10 -5.27
CA PHE A 16 -3.70 4.98 -4.91
C PHE A 16 -3.80 5.43 -3.44
N PHE A 17 -5.01 5.82 -2.99
CA PHE A 17 -5.22 6.22 -1.60
C PHE A 17 -5.04 5.07 -0.61
N VAL A 18 -5.46 3.85 -0.99
CA VAL A 18 -5.27 2.65 -0.17
C VAL A 18 -3.77 2.41 0.06
N GLN A 19 -2.95 2.34 -0.98
CA GLN A 19 -1.50 2.14 -0.80
C GLN A 19 -0.86 3.31 -0.03
N GLN A 20 -1.21 4.56 -0.35
CA GLN A 20 -0.64 5.73 0.33
C GLN A 20 -0.98 5.76 1.82
N SER A 21 -2.17 5.30 2.21
CA SER A 21 -2.56 5.22 3.62
C SER A 21 -1.68 4.27 4.41
N VAL A 22 -1.37 3.09 3.86
CA VAL A 22 -0.47 2.11 4.47
C VAL A 22 0.96 2.62 4.50
N GLU A 23 1.45 3.19 3.40
CA GLU A 23 2.80 3.77 3.30
C GLU A 23 3.04 4.83 4.37
N LEU A 24 2.13 5.80 4.48
CA LEU A 24 2.24 6.89 5.45
C LEU A 24 2.13 6.39 6.89
N ALA A 25 1.28 5.41 7.16
CA ALA A 25 1.15 4.82 8.49
C ALA A 25 2.43 4.10 8.92
N LEU A 26 3.02 3.27 8.04
CA LEU A 26 4.29 2.58 8.33
C LEU A 26 5.43 3.57 8.53
N LYS A 27 5.52 4.62 7.70
CA LYS A 27 6.52 5.69 7.87
C LYS A 27 6.34 6.44 9.19
N ALA A 28 5.11 6.79 9.56
CA ALA A 28 4.82 7.44 10.83
C ALA A 28 5.27 6.58 12.01
N LEU A 29 5.02 5.27 11.95
CA LEU A 29 5.46 4.33 12.98
C LEU A 29 6.99 4.23 13.05
N LEU A 30 7.69 4.15 11.91
CA LEU A 30 9.15 4.15 11.88
C LEU A 30 9.76 5.42 12.45
N ILE A 31 9.16 6.59 12.16
CA ILE A 31 9.57 7.86 12.75
C ILE A 31 9.39 7.83 14.27
N LYS A 32 8.25 7.31 14.76
CA LYS A 32 7.95 7.19 16.20
C LYS A 32 8.93 6.26 16.91
N LEU A 33 9.26 5.11 16.31
CA LEU A 33 10.10 4.08 16.92
C LEU A 33 11.60 4.37 16.85
N THR A 34 12.06 4.93 15.72
CA THR A 34 13.49 5.01 15.41
C THR A 34 13.98 6.43 15.08
N GLY A 35 13.06 7.38 14.85
CA GLY A 35 13.39 8.71 14.32
C GLY A 35 13.80 8.72 12.84
N SER A 36 13.90 7.55 12.19
CA SER A 36 14.30 7.44 10.79
C SER A 36 13.17 7.85 9.84
N ARG A 37 13.55 8.41 8.67
CA ARG A 37 12.64 8.82 7.61
C ARG A 37 12.98 8.07 6.32
N PRO A 38 12.49 6.83 6.16
CA PRO A 38 12.77 6.04 4.97
C PRO A 38 12.24 6.74 3.72
N GLN A 39 13.05 6.78 2.66
CA GLN A 39 12.69 7.38 1.37
C GLN A 39 12.03 6.40 0.39
N THR A 40 11.89 5.13 0.77
CA THR A 40 11.22 4.10 -0.06
C THR A 40 9.71 4.28 -0.09
N HIS A 41 9.08 3.84 -1.18
CA HIS A 41 7.62 3.71 -1.32
C HIS A 41 7.14 2.25 -1.25
N ALA A 42 8.08 1.30 -1.20
CA ALA A 42 7.79 -0.12 -1.09
C ALA A 42 7.23 -0.42 0.30
N THR A 43 5.96 -0.82 0.36
CA THR A 43 5.27 -1.15 1.60
C THR A 43 5.80 -2.44 2.25
N GLY A 44 6.32 -3.38 1.47
CA GLY A 44 7.03 -4.56 1.97
C GLY A 44 8.32 -4.19 2.71
N ASP A 45 9.18 -3.37 2.10
CA ASP A 45 10.41 -2.88 2.73
C ASP A 45 10.12 -2.09 4.02
N LEU A 46 9.09 -1.24 4.00
CA LEU A 46 8.67 -0.48 5.17
C LEU A 46 8.20 -1.40 6.31
N LEU A 47 7.47 -2.47 5.99
CA LEU A 47 7.02 -3.45 6.97
C LEU A 47 8.22 -4.19 7.59
N GLU A 48 9.20 -4.61 6.79
CA GLU A 48 10.42 -5.27 7.29
C GLU A 48 11.23 -4.34 8.21
N LEU A 49 11.30 -3.04 7.90
CA LEU A 49 11.91 -2.06 8.78
C LEU A 49 11.16 -1.94 10.11
N VAL A 50 9.83 -2.01 10.10
CA VAL A 50 9.00 -1.97 11.32
C VAL A 50 9.22 -3.24 12.15
N GLU A 51 9.27 -4.41 11.52
CA GLU A 51 9.59 -5.68 12.18
C GLU A 51 10.94 -5.61 12.91
N LYS A 52 11.97 -5.11 12.22
CA LYS A 52 13.31 -4.90 12.80
C LYS A 52 13.28 -3.91 13.96
N ALA A 53 12.53 -2.81 13.85
CA ALA A 53 12.43 -1.79 14.88
C ALA A 53 11.70 -2.30 16.13
N LEU A 54 10.69 -3.15 15.96
CA LEU A 54 9.88 -3.71 17.06
C LEU A 54 10.44 -5.04 17.61
N GLY A 55 11.35 -5.70 16.89
CA GLY A 55 11.82 -7.05 17.22
C GLY A 55 10.72 -8.11 17.10
N VAL A 56 9.76 -7.92 16.19
CA VAL A 56 8.64 -8.83 15.95
C VAL A 56 8.66 -9.34 14.51
N THR A 57 7.96 -10.45 14.28
CA THR A 57 7.68 -10.95 12.93
C THR A 57 6.18 -10.95 12.74
N PHE A 58 5.72 -10.29 11.68
CA PHE A 58 4.31 -10.30 11.30
C PHE A 58 3.99 -11.59 10.53
N PRO A 59 2.73 -12.03 10.56
CA PRO A 59 2.27 -13.15 9.76
C PRO A 59 2.58 -13.00 8.27
N GLU A 60 2.87 -14.12 7.59
CA GLU A 60 3.28 -14.13 6.17
C GLU A 60 2.21 -13.52 5.24
N ASP A 61 0.93 -13.69 5.59
CA ASP A 61 -0.20 -13.13 4.85
C ASP A 61 -0.23 -11.59 4.93
N VAL A 62 0.16 -11.00 6.05
CA VAL A 62 0.32 -9.54 6.21
C VAL A 62 1.45 -9.04 5.33
N ARG A 63 2.59 -9.74 5.30
CA ARG A 63 3.74 -9.40 4.44
C ARG A 63 3.36 -9.47 2.96
N ARG A 64 2.71 -10.56 2.54
CA ARG A 64 2.20 -10.72 1.18
C ARG A 64 1.22 -9.61 0.79
N CYS A 65 0.36 -9.19 1.71
CA CYS A 65 -0.53 -8.06 1.49
C CYS A 65 0.21 -6.73 1.31
N ALA A 66 1.27 -6.49 2.09
CA ALA A 66 2.10 -5.30 1.94
C ALA A 66 2.80 -5.25 0.57
N GLU A 67 3.29 -6.38 0.06
CA GLU A 67 3.89 -6.48 -1.28
C GLU A 67 2.84 -6.29 -2.39
N LEU A 68 1.65 -6.88 -2.25
CA LEU A 68 0.56 -6.74 -3.23
C LEU A 68 0.12 -5.28 -3.41
N LEU A 69 0.09 -4.50 -2.33
CA LEU A 69 -0.26 -3.08 -2.36
C LEU A 69 0.69 -2.25 -3.25
N GLU A 70 1.96 -2.66 -3.40
CA GLU A 70 2.93 -1.97 -4.26
C GLU A 70 2.54 -2.05 -5.75
N GLN A 71 1.97 -3.18 -6.16
CA GLN A 71 1.49 -3.36 -7.53
C GLN A 71 0.36 -2.37 -7.87
N HIS A 72 -0.37 -1.90 -6.86
CA HIS A 72 -1.42 -0.90 -7.01
C HIS A 72 -0.92 0.56 -7.01
N TYR A 73 0.36 0.80 -6.69
CA TYR A 73 0.99 2.13 -6.76
C TYR A 73 1.51 2.48 -8.17
N ILE A 74 2.08 1.49 -8.86
CA ILE A 74 2.74 1.69 -10.17
C ILE A 74 1.70 1.80 -11.30
N GLN A 75 0.66 0.97 -11.26
CA GLN A 75 -0.31 0.84 -12.35
C GLN A 75 -1.17 2.09 -12.62
N PRO A 76 -1.60 2.87 -11.61
CA PRO A 76 -2.30 4.14 -11.84
C PRO A 76 -1.45 5.20 -12.56
N ARG A 77 -0.12 5.12 -12.42
CA ARG A 77 0.82 6.15 -12.89
C ARG A 77 1.44 5.81 -14.24
N CYS A 78 1.61 4.53 -14.54
CA CYS A 78 2.13 4.06 -15.82
C CYS A 78 1.08 3.19 -16.53
N PRO A 79 0.10 3.80 -17.24
CA PRO A 79 -0.93 3.05 -17.95
C PRO A 79 -0.37 2.15 -19.07
N GLU A 80 0.84 2.43 -19.55
CA GLU A 80 1.56 1.60 -20.54
C GLU A 80 2.17 0.33 -19.94
N ALA A 81 2.31 0.25 -18.62
CA ALA A 81 2.89 -0.91 -17.94
C ALA A 81 1.95 -2.12 -17.87
N ARG A 82 0.72 -2.03 -18.39
CA ARG A 82 -0.27 -3.11 -18.31
C ARG A 82 -1.03 -3.30 -19.63
N LEU A 83 -1.16 -4.56 -20.07
CA LEU A 83 -1.87 -4.99 -21.29
C LEU A 83 -3.40 -5.14 -21.13
N SER A 84 -3.97 -4.91 -19.94
CA SER A 84 -5.36 -5.28 -19.62
C SER A 84 -6.03 -4.29 -18.65
N ASP A 85 -7.33 -4.08 -18.86
CA ASP A 85 -8.21 -3.31 -17.98
C ASP A 85 -8.34 -3.93 -16.57
N TYR A 86 -8.40 -3.05 -15.58
CA TYR A 86 -8.42 -3.44 -14.17
C TYR A 86 -9.81 -3.89 -13.73
N ARG A 87 -9.89 -5.03 -13.04
CA ARG A 87 -11.15 -5.65 -12.62
C ARG A 87 -11.54 -5.23 -11.20
N ARG A 88 -12.83 -5.27 -10.90
CA ARG A 88 -13.40 -4.87 -9.59
C ARG A 88 -12.81 -5.65 -8.41
N TRP A 89 -12.59 -6.95 -8.57
CA TRP A 89 -12.07 -7.83 -7.52
C TRP A 89 -10.66 -7.42 -7.06
N GLU A 90 -9.83 -6.88 -7.95
CA GLU A 90 -8.48 -6.42 -7.59
C GLU A 90 -8.53 -5.18 -6.67
N ALA A 91 -9.57 -4.34 -6.80
CA ALA A 91 -9.77 -3.18 -5.93
C ALA A 91 -10.31 -3.60 -4.55
N GLU A 92 -11.08 -4.69 -4.50
CA GLU A 92 -11.59 -5.28 -3.26
C GLU A 92 -10.44 -5.96 -2.50
N GLU A 93 -9.60 -6.73 -3.18
CA GLU A 93 -8.38 -7.36 -2.63
C GLU A 93 -7.42 -6.32 -2.03
N ALA A 94 -7.24 -5.18 -2.71
CA ALA A 94 -6.41 -4.09 -2.18
C ALA A 94 -6.92 -3.54 -0.85
N VAL A 95 -8.24 -3.39 -0.70
CA VAL A 95 -8.86 -2.90 0.54
C VAL A 95 -8.73 -3.95 1.65
N GLU A 96 -8.98 -5.22 1.36
CA GLU A 96 -8.80 -6.30 2.32
C GLU A 96 -7.35 -6.38 2.82
N CYS A 97 -6.37 -6.23 1.93
CA CYS A 97 -4.97 -6.23 2.31
C CYS A 97 -4.59 -5.01 3.17
N MET A 98 -5.14 -3.83 2.87
CA MET A 98 -4.96 -2.65 3.72
C MET A 98 -5.52 -2.89 5.12
N GLU A 99 -6.75 -3.40 5.23
CA GLU A 99 -7.38 -3.66 6.54
C GLU A 99 -6.57 -4.65 7.37
N LYS A 100 -6.00 -5.70 6.73
CA LYS A 100 -5.12 -6.65 7.42
C LYS A 100 -3.85 -6.00 7.96
N VAL A 101 -3.14 -5.23 7.14
CA VAL A 101 -1.93 -4.51 7.59
C VAL A 101 -2.28 -3.52 8.69
N TRP A 102 -3.41 -2.83 8.55
CA TRP A 102 -3.88 -1.86 9.53
C TRP A 102 -4.17 -2.50 10.90
N ALA A 103 -4.91 -3.60 10.92
CA ALA A 103 -5.27 -4.30 12.15
C ALA A 103 -4.05 -4.89 12.88
N HIS A 104 -3.05 -5.40 12.15
CA HIS A 104 -1.89 -6.06 12.75
C HIS A 104 -0.77 -5.10 13.14
N VAL A 105 -0.66 -3.96 12.46
CA VAL A 105 0.43 -3.00 12.64
C VAL A 105 -0.06 -1.69 13.22
N VAL A 106 -1.01 -1.04 12.57
CA VAL A 106 -1.39 0.33 12.92
C VAL A 106 -2.19 0.35 14.21
N ASP A 107 -3.24 -0.45 14.34
CA ASP A 107 -4.08 -0.44 15.55
C ASP A 107 -3.34 -0.91 16.80
N LYS A 108 -2.30 -1.74 16.63
CA LYS A 108 -1.53 -2.29 17.75
C LYS A 108 -0.42 -1.36 18.23
N TYR A 109 0.13 -0.49 17.37
CA TYR A 109 1.34 0.30 17.67
C TYR A 109 1.19 1.82 17.46
N ARG A 110 -0.01 2.30 17.07
CA ARG A 110 -0.34 3.73 16.95
C ARG A 110 -0.13 4.51 18.25
#